data_AF-A0A2H3AX80-F1
#
_entry.id   AF-A0A2H3AX80-F1
#
_cell.length_a   1.000
_cell.length_b   1.000
_cell.length_c   1.000
_cell.angle_alpha   90.00
_cell.angle_beta   90.00
_cell.angle_gamma   90.00
#
_symmetry.space_group_name_H-M   'P 1'
#
loop_
_entity.id
_entity.type
_entity.pdbx_description
1 polymer ?
#
loop_
_entity_poly.entity_id
_entity_poly.type
_entity_poly.pdbx_seq_one_letter_code
_entity_poly.pdbx_strand_id
1 'polypeptide(L)'
;IVEPYLPPRRVWDLYSNRVVPWWTVRRYPVPISHAWVDEKDRVDVWTPINGYACPVPIPKDASLDLLWIEMLNLGVQYMWLDVLCLRQKGGTKEDIRVKEWKLDVPIIGRVYRNTWVVIYLSGLGLPLSVKEGDLDSERCWF
;
A
#
# COMPACT_ATOMS: atom_id res chain seq x y z
N ILE A 1 21.04 10.28 -0.08
CA ILE A 1 20.62 8.88 -0.36
C ILE A 1 21.78 8.24 -1.10
N VAL A 2 22.34 7.15 -0.57
CA VAL A 2 23.58 6.53 -1.12
C VAL A 2 23.25 5.54 -2.26
N GLU A 3 22.08 4.90 -2.23
CA GLU A 3 21.61 3.97 -3.27
C GLU A 3 20.13 4.22 -3.56
N PRO A 4 19.78 4.97 -4.62
CA PRO A 4 18.38 5.30 -4.95
C PRO A 4 17.66 4.17 -5.71
N TYR A 5 18.33 3.05 -5.99
CA TYR A 5 17.82 1.98 -6.86
C TYR A 5 17.42 0.70 -6.14
N LEU A 6 17.37 0.70 -4.81
CA LEU A 6 16.94 -0.45 -4.04
C LEU A 6 15.49 -0.83 -4.41
N PRO A 7 15.24 -2.10 -4.75
CA PRO A 7 13.89 -2.58 -5.01
C PRO A 7 13.06 -2.60 -3.71
N PRO A 8 11.73 -2.70 -3.80
CA PRO A 8 10.90 -2.88 -2.59
C PRO A 8 11.33 -4.14 -1.84
N ARG A 9 11.15 -4.16 -0.50
CA ARG A 9 11.42 -5.38 0.29
C ARG A 9 10.39 -6.48 0.06
N ARG A 10 9.15 -6.07 -0.17
CA ARG A 10 7.95 -6.90 -0.15
C ARG A 10 7.02 -6.50 -1.28
N VAL A 11 6.29 -7.47 -1.77
CA VAL A 11 5.29 -7.35 -2.83
C VAL A 11 4.08 -8.17 -2.44
N TRP A 12 2.88 -7.68 -2.75
CA TRP A 12 1.67 -8.45 -2.63
C TRP A 12 1.49 -9.31 -3.89
N ASP A 13 1.64 -10.61 -3.73
CA ASP A 13 1.27 -11.59 -4.75
C ASP A 13 -0.24 -11.83 -4.68
N LEU A 14 -0.95 -11.38 -5.71
CA LEU A 14 -2.40 -11.50 -5.77
C LEU A 14 -2.82 -12.96 -5.96
N TYR A 15 -2.03 -13.82 -6.62
CA TYR A 15 -2.47 -15.20 -6.86
C TYR A 15 -2.47 -16.04 -5.59
N SER A 16 -1.50 -15.82 -4.71
CA SER A 16 -1.49 -16.44 -3.37
C SER A 16 -2.24 -15.63 -2.31
N ASN A 17 -2.64 -14.40 -2.64
CA ASN A 17 -3.15 -13.38 -1.73
C ASN A 17 -2.27 -13.20 -0.48
N ARG A 18 -0.95 -13.07 -0.69
CA ARG A 18 0.06 -12.91 0.38
C ARG A 18 1.10 -11.87 0.02
N VAL A 19 1.60 -11.19 1.05
CA VAL A 19 2.81 -10.39 0.96
C VAL A 19 4.02 -11.32 1.02
N VAL A 20 4.81 -11.31 -0.04
CA VAL A 20 6.01 -12.12 -0.21
C VAL A 20 7.25 -11.22 -0.38
N PRO A 21 8.46 -11.73 -0.11
CA PRO A 21 9.67 -10.96 -0.37
C PRO A 21 9.86 -10.67 -1.86
N TRP A 22 10.36 -9.48 -2.21
CA TRP A 22 10.56 -9.08 -3.61
C TRP A 22 11.40 -10.06 -4.43
N TRP A 23 12.44 -10.65 -3.84
CA TRP A 23 13.32 -11.57 -4.57
C TRP A 23 12.67 -12.90 -4.97
N THR A 24 11.45 -13.19 -4.51
CA THR A 24 10.71 -14.40 -4.91
C THR A 24 9.85 -14.17 -6.15
N VAL A 25 9.63 -12.91 -6.57
CA VAL A 25 8.79 -12.58 -7.72
C VAL A 25 9.63 -12.35 -8.98
N ARG A 26 9.04 -12.66 -10.14
CA ARG A 26 9.73 -12.59 -11.45
C ARG A 26 9.40 -11.36 -12.27
N ARG A 27 8.46 -10.52 -11.81
CA ARG A 27 8.01 -9.30 -12.51
C ARG A 27 7.93 -8.15 -11.51
N TYR A 28 8.16 -6.95 -12.02
CA TYR A 28 8.00 -5.71 -11.23
C TYR A 28 6.54 -5.52 -10.84
N PRO A 29 6.24 -5.08 -9.60
CA PRO A 29 4.87 -4.98 -9.14
C PRO A 29 4.21 -3.74 -9.72
N VAL A 30 2.88 -3.80 -9.88
CA VAL A 30 2.07 -2.61 -10.15
C VAL A 30 1.79 -1.90 -8.83
N PRO A 31 2.23 -0.66 -8.63
CA PRO A 31 1.95 0.08 -7.42
C PRO A 31 0.52 0.64 -7.41
N ILE A 32 -0.07 0.68 -6.21
CA ILE A 32 -1.26 1.48 -5.90
C ILE A 32 -0.81 2.72 -5.15
N SER A 33 -1.29 3.88 -5.61
CA SER A 33 -1.23 5.15 -4.91
C SER A 33 -2.63 5.52 -4.47
N HIS A 34 -2.81 6.02 -3.25
CA HIS A 34 -4.11 6.49 -2.78
C HIS A 34 -4.00 7.71 -1.87
N ALA A 35 -5.01 8.58 -1.91
CA ALA A 35 -5.15 9.63 -0.92
C ALA A 35 -5.31 9.03 0.48
N TRP A 36 -4.73 9.70 1.47
CA TRP A 36 -4.85 9.29 2.87
C TRP A 36 -6.13 9.90 3.47
N VAL A 37 -7.08 9.08 3.91
CA VAL A 37 -8.26 9.57 4.64
C VAL A 37 -7.90 9.98 6.08
N ASP A 38 -8.74 10.70 6.80
CA ASP A 38 -8.43 11.08 8.20
C ASP A 38 -8.32 9.84 9.11
N GLU A 39 -7.52 9.91 10.19
CA GLU A 39 -7.36 8.79 11.14
C GLU A 39 -8.71 8.31 11.70
N LYS A 40 -9.66 9.23 11.94
CA LYS A 40 -11.01 8.87 12.42
C LYS A 40 -11.81 8.05 11.41
N ASP A 41 -11.44 8.12 10.13
CA ASP A 41 -12.13 7.45 9.01
C ASP A 41 -11.38 6.18 8.56
N ARG A 42 -10.33 5.80 9.29
CA ARG A 42 -9.58 4.55 9.09
C ARG A 42 -10.00 3.48 10.08
N VAL A 43 -9.69 2.24 9.72
CA VAL A 43 -9.73 1.07 10.57
C VAL A 43 -8.44 0.27 10.39
N ASP A 44 -7.90 -0.23 11.50
CA ASP A 44 -6.72 -1.07 11.54
C ASP A 44 -7.11 -2.55 11.41
N VAL A 45 -6.89 -3.13 10.23
CA VAL A 45 -7.31 -4.51 9.93
C VAL A 45 -6.15 -5.48 10.12
N TRP A 46 -6.36 -6.51 10.94
CA TRP A 46 -5.44 -7.64 11.05
C TRP A 46 -5.81 -8.68 9.98
N THR A 47 -4.87 -8.95 9.07
CA THR A 47 -5.13 -9.78 7.88
C THR A 47 -4.08 -10.87 7.70
N PRO A 48 -4.46 -12.07 7.20
CA PRO A 48 -3.49 -13.08 6.82
C PRO A 48 -2.62 -12.63 5.64
N ILE A 49 -3.02 -11.63 4.85
CA ILE A 49 -2.29 -11.16 3.66
C ILE A 49 -0.84 -10.79 4.03
N ASN A 50 -0.62 -10.05 5.12
CA ASN A 50 0.71 -9.71 5.61
C ASN A 50 1.22 -10.65 6.72
N GLY A 51 0.56 -11.81 6.90
CA GLY A 51 0.89 -12.80 7.92
C GLY A 51 0.57 -12.35 9.34
N TYR A 52 -0.42 -11.47 9.54
CA TYR A 52 -0.74 -10.87 10.83
C TYR A 52 0.47 -10.20 11.50
N ALA A 53 1.37 -9.63 10.70
CA ALA A 53 2.63 -9.08 11.21
C ALA A 53 2.48 -7.67 11.81
N CYS A 54 1.49 -6.92 11.34
CA CYS A 54 1.07 -5.60 11.80
C CYS A 54 -0.35 -5.33 11.30
N PRO A 55 -1.11 -4.41 11.93
CA PRO A 55 -2.40 -3.98 11.38
C PRO A 55 -2.20 -3.26 10.04
N VAL A 56 -3.25 -3.25 9.21
CA VAL A 56 -3.28 -2.58 7.92
C VAL A 56 -4.30 -1.44 8.01
N PRO A 57 -3.87 -0.17 8.05
CA PRO A 57 -4.78 0.96 8.12
C PRO A 57 -5.43 1.16 6.75
N ILE A 58 -6.75 0.97 6.67
CA ILE A 58 -7.54 1.22 5.46
C ILE A 58 -8.75 2.10 5.79
N PRO A 59 -9.37 2.79 4.82
CA PRO A 59 -10.64 3.48 5.06
C PRO A 59 -11.72 2.51 5.57
N LYS A 60 -12.61 2.98 6.45
CA LYS A 60 -13.68 2.15 7.05
C LYS A 60 -14.56 1.44 6.03
N ASP A 61 -14.83 2.10 4.91
CA ASP A 61 -15.70 1.58 3.85
C ASP A 61 -14.91 0.84 2.75
N ALA A 62 -13.60 0.65 2.92
CA ALA A 62 -12.74 -0.08 1.98
C ALA A 62 -12.65 -1.57 2.33
N SER A 63 -12.47 -2.41 1.31
CA SER A 63 -12.23 -3.84 1.47
C SER A 63 -11.00 -4.28 0.70
N LEU A 64 -10.05 -4.92 1.41
CA LEU A 64 -8.86 -5.52 0.78
C LEU A 64 -9.22 -6.65 -0.19
N ASP A 65 -10.32 -7.37 0.06
CA ASP A 65 -10.78 -8.45 -0.83
C ASP A 65 -11.37 -7.89 -2.13
N LEU A 66 -12.14 -6.80 -2.06
CA LEU A 66 -12.66 -6.13 -3.25
C LEU A 66 -11.52 -5.56 -4.09
N LEU A 67 -10.55 -4.90 -3.43
CA LEU A 67 -9.35 -4.39 -4.09
C LEU A 67 -8.56 -5.53 -4.74
N TRP A 68 -8.38 -6.66 -4.04
CA TRP A 68 -7.74 -7.83 -4.60
C TRP A 68 -8.43 -8.35 -5.87
N ILE A 69 -9.76 -8.51 -5.84
CA ILE A 69 -10.57 -8.96 -6.98
C ILE A 69 -10.49 -7.97 -8.14
N GLU A 70 -10.59 -6.66 -7.87
CA GLU A 70 -10.49 -5.61 -8.89
C GLU A 70 -9.15 -5.69 -9.63
N MET A 71 -8.06 -5.85 -8.89
CA MET A 71 -6.72 -5.91 -9.46
C MET A 71 -6.46 -7.21 -10.23
N LEU A 72 -7.05 -8.33 -9.79
CA LEU A 72 -7.05 -9.57 -10.57
C LEU A 72 -7.80 -9.42 -11.90
N ASN A 73 -8.94 -8.71 -11.91
CA ASN A 73 -9.70 -8.43 -13.13
C ASN A 73 -8.94 -7.52 -14.12
N LEU A 74 -8.03 -6.68 -13.61
CA LEU A 74 -7.09 -5.90 -14.44
C LEU A 74 -5.91 -6.75 -14.96
N GLY A 75 -5.86 -8.05 -14.67
CA GLY A 75 -4.80 -8.95 -15.10
C GLY A 75 -3.49 -8.76 -14.33
N VAL A 76 -3.53 -8.11 -13.16
CA VAL A 76 -2.35 -7.91 -12.33
C VAL A 76 -2.02 -9.19 -11.56
N GLN A 77 -0.74 -9.52 -11.45
CA GLN A 77 -0.26 -10.64 -10.64
C GLN A 77 0.44 -10.15 -9.36
N TYR A 78 1.31 -9.17 -9.50
CA TYR A 78 2.12 -8.64 -8.41
C TYR A 78 1.82 -7.16 -8.20
N MET A 79 1.60 -6.79 -6.96
CA MET A 79 1.24 -5.44 -6.57
C MET A 79 2.10 -4.90 -5.46
N TRP A 80 2.18 -3.58 -5.40
CA TRP A 80 2.75 -2.91 -4.27
C TRP A 80 1.74 -1.92 -3.69
N LEU A 81 1.31 -2.20 -2.47
CA LEU A 81 0.44 -1.32 -1.69
C LEU A 81 1.18 -1.03 -0.40
N ASP A 82 1.45 0.25 -0.11
CA ASP A 82 2.27 0.69 1.03
C ASP A 82 1.76 0.15 2.36
N VAL A 83 0.44 0.18 2.61
CA VAL A 83 -0.18 -0.31 3.85
C VAL A 83 0.02 -1.81 4.08
N LEU A 84 0.29 -2.59 3.03
CA LEU A 84 0.59 -4.02 3.11
C LEU A 84 2.09 -4.34 3.02
N CYS A 85 2.79 -3.67 2.11
CA CYS A 85 4.17 -3.98 1.74
C CYS A 85 5.19 -3.28 2.65
N LEU A 86 4.78 -2.24 3.38
CA LEU A 86 5.53 -1.66 4.49
C LEU A 86 4.97 -2.16 5.82
N ARG A 87 5.86 -2.35 6.80
CA ARG A 87 5.46 -2.69 8.16
C ARG A 87 4.79 -1.48 8.79
N GLN A 88 3.54 -1.62 9.23
CA GLN A 88 2.78 -0.55 9.87
C GLN A 88 2.98 -0.56 11.38
N LYS A 89 2.64 0.57 12.02
CA LYS A 89 2.68 0.72 13.49
C LYS A 89 1.65 -0.21 14.14
N GLY A 90 1.96 -0.71 15.32
CA GLY A 90 1.07 -1.59 16.11
C GLY A 90 1.36 -3.08 15.91
N GLY A 91 2.50 -3.43 15.31
CA GLY A 91 2.94 -4.82 15.13
C GLY A 91 3.86 -5.31 16.26
N THR A 92 4.28 -6.57 16.18
CA THR A 92 5.16 -7.21 17.19
C THR A 92 6.64 -6.83 17.06
N LYS A 93 7.04 -6.15 15.98
CA LYS A 93 8.44 -5.86 15.60
C LYS A 93 8.66 -4.38 15.30
N GLU A 94 8.30 -3.52 16.25
CA GLU A 94 8.36 -2.06 16.12
C GLU A 94 9.80 -1.54 15.95
N ASP A 95 10.79 -2.16 16.61
CA ASP A 95 12.20 -1.82 16.47
C ASP A 95 12.71 -2.06 15.04
N ILE A 96 12.28 -3.16 14.41
CA ILE A 96 12.57 -3.48 13.02
C ILE A 96 11.83 -2.52 12.09
N ARG A 97 10.56 -2.17 12.39
CA ARG A 97 9.80 -1.20 11.60
C ARG A 97 10.56 0.12 11.45
N VAL A 98 11.07 0.67 12.54
CA VAL A 98 11.81 1.94 12.53
C VAL A 98 13.04 1.85 11.64
N LYS A 99 13.79 0.74 11.70
CA LYS A 99 14.96 0.49 10.85
C LYS A 99 14.60 0.33 9.38
N GLU A 100 13.54 -0.44 9.09
CA GLU A 100 13.00 -0.62 7.74
C GLU A 100 12.57 0.73 7.16
N TRP A 101 11.75 1.49 7.89
CA TRP A 101 11.23 2.78 7.43
C TRP A 101 12.31 3.81 7.14
N LYS A 102 13.37 3.86 7.96
CA LYS A 102 14.51 4.76 7.72
C LYS A 102 15.13 4.56 6.34
N LEU A 103 15.09 3.34 5.81
CA LEU A 103 15.59 3.04 4.47
C LEU A 103 14.47 3.10 3.43
N ASP A 104 13.34 2.44 3.69
CA ASP A 104 12.32 2.11 2.70
C ASP A 104 11.46 3.33 2.35
N VAL A 105 11.07 4.16 3.33
CA VAL A 105 10.20 5.33 3.09
C VAL A 105 10.86 6.34 2.14
N PRO A 106 12.13 6.73 2.31
CA PRO A 106 12.79 7.65 1.38
C PRO A 106 13.00 7.11 -0.04
N ILE A 107 12.90 5.79 -0.26
CA ILE A 107 13.16 5.16 -1.56
C ILE A 107 11.90 4.62 -2.25
N ILE A 108 10.71 4.74 -1.65
CA ILE A 108 9.46 4.17 -2.20
C ILE A 108 9.17 4.64 -3.64
N GLY A 109 9.61 5.85 -4.01
CA GLY A 109 9.45 6.39 -5.36
C GLY A 109 10.03 5.49 -6.45
N ARG A 110 10.99 4.61 -6.11
CA ARG A 110 11.52 3.59 -7.02
C ARG A 110 10.45 2.61 -7.50
N VAL A 111 9.49 2.25 -6.66
CA VAL A 111 8.40 1.33 -7.01
C VAL A 111 7.48 1.95 -8.08
N TYR A 112 7.34 3.27 -8.07
CA TYR A 112 6.49 4.01 -9.02
C TYR A 112 7.18 4.36 -10.33
N ARG A 113 8.48 4.09 -10.46
CA ARG A 113 9.27 4.48 -11.63
C ARG A 113 9.08 3.50 -12.78
N ASN A 114 8.80 4.03 -13.98
CA ASN A 114 8.70 3.28 -15.24
C ASN A 114 7.65 2.14 -15.23
N THR A 115 6.60 2.29 -14.45
CA THR A 115 5.43 1.40 -14.45
C THR A 115 4.16 2.25 -14.46
N TRP A 116 3.07 1.69 -14.96
CA TRP A 116 1.76 2.30 -14.73
C TRP A 116 1.37 2.14 -13.26
N VAL A 117 0.54 3.05 -12.76
CA VAL A 117 0.15 3.18 -11.35
C VAL A 117 -1.37 3.19 -11.28
N VAL A 118 -1.94 2.42 -10.34
CA VAL A 118 -3.36 2.51 -10.00
C VAL A 118 -3.54 3.62 -8.98
N ILE A 119 -4.43 4.57 -9.22
CA ILE A 119 -4.60 5.76 -8.37
C ILE A 119 -6.03 5.83 -7.83
N TYR A 120 -6.16 5.89 -6.49
CA TYR A 120 -7.42 6.20 -5.81
C TYR A 120 -7.39 7.62 -5.24
N LEU A 121 -8.12 8.56 -5.85
CA LEU A 121 -8.09 9.98 -5.48
C LEU A 121 -8.82 10.30 -4.17
N SER A 122 -9.86 9.56 -3.82
CA SER A 122 -10.69 9.83 -2.62
C SER A 122 -10.37 8.95 -1.42
N GLY A 123 -9.35 8.08 -1.54
CA GLY A 123 -8.99 7.09 -0.53
C GLY A 123 -8.97 5.68 -1.09
N LEU A 124 -8.12 4.82 -0.53
CA LEU A 124 -7.91 3.45 -1.00
C LEU A 124 -9.24 2.69 -1.13
N GLY A 125 -9.56 2.21 -2.34
CA GLY A 125 -10.77 1.42 -2.58
C GLY A 125 -12.09 2.19 -2.45
N LEU A 126 -12.04 3.52 -2.27
CA LEU A 126 -13.25 4.35 -2.19
C LEU A 126 -13.65 4.86 -3.58
N PRO A 127 -14.97 5.01 -3.84
CA PRO A 127 -15.46 5.70 -5.02
C PRO A 127 -14.95 7.15 -5.09
N LEU A 128 -14.80 7.67 -6.30
CA LEU A 128 -14.45 9.07 -6.51
C LEU A 128 -15.54 9.99 -5.93
N SER A 129 -15.17 10.80 -4.96
CA SER A 129 -16.04 11.80 -4.35
C SER A 129 -15.24 13.04 -3.94
N VAL A 130 -15.86 14.22 -4.08
CA VAL A 130 -15.37 15.50 -3.55
C VAL A 130 -16.41 16.03 -2.58
N LYS A 131 -16.03 16.26 -1.33
CA LYS A 131 -16.87 16.84 -0.28
C LYS A 131 -16.44 18.28 0.02
N GLU A 132 -17.31 19.03 0.66
CA GLU A 132 -16.99 20.38 1.12
C GLU A 132 -15.82 20.35 2.11
N GLY A 133 -14.81 21.20 1.87
CA GLY A 133 -13.57 21.23 2.64
C GLY A 133 -12.49 20.22 2.21
N ASP A 134 -12.77 19.30 1.27
CA ASP A 134 -11.74 18.36 0.79
C ASP A 134 -10.61 19.12 0.09
N LEU A 135 -10.90 20.13 -0.74
CA LEU A 135 -9.87 20.89 -1.47
C LEU A 135 -8.90 21.66 -0.55
N ASP A 136 -9.31 21.94 0.69
CA ASP A 136 -8.46 22.61 1.68
C ASP A 136 -7.64 21.62 2.53
N SER A 137 -7.87 20.31 2.37
CA SER A 137 -7.18 19.26 3.11
C SER A 137 -5.80 18.96 2.52
N GLU A 138 -4.76 18.93 3.36
CA GLU A 138 -3.41 18.52 2.96
C GLU A 138 -3.32 17.08 2.40
N ARG A 139 -4.37 16.27 2.61
CA ARG A 139 -4.43 14.88 2.15
C ARG A 139 -5.23 14.70 0.87
N CYS A 140 -5.86 15.76 0.38
CA CYS A 140 -6.62 15.77 -0.85
C CYS A 140 -5.71 15.73 -2.08
N TRP A 141 -6.11 14.95 -3.08
CA TRP A 141 -5.34 14.76 -4.32
C TRP A 141 -6.04 15.36 -5.55
N PHE A 142 -7.09 16.17 -5.34
CA PHE A 142 -7.77 16.93 -6.39
C PHE A 142 -7.05 18.26 -6.68
#